data_AF-A0A925VHV7-F1
#
_entry.id   AF-A0A925VHV7-F1
#
_cell.length_a   1.000
_cell.length_b   1.000
_cell.length_c   1.000
_cell.angle_alpha   90.00
_cell.angle_beta   90.00
_cell.angle_gamma   90.00
#
_symmetry.space_group_name_H-M   'P 1'
#
loop_
_entity.id
_entity.type
_entity.pdbx_description
1 polymer ?
#
loop_
_entity_poly.entity_id
_entity_poly.type
_entity_poly.pdbx_seq_one_letter_code
_entity_poly.pdbx_strand_id
1 'polypeptide(L)'
;AARAATRAYADWLLAFWGGAAVEGATADGRLLLAEPLSARELTVLELLLTGASNQDIARRLVITTGTVKRHVHSIYGKLNAHNRVEVVARARELRLLSN
;
A
#
# COMPACT_ATOMS: atom_id res chain seq x y z
N ALA A 1 0.10 6.53 23.95
CA ALA A 1 1.03 7.59 23.50
C ALA A 1 1.19 7.49 21.98
N ALA A 2 0.28 8.13 21.25
CA ALA A 2 0.33 8.24 19.80
C ALA A 2 1.45 9.20 19.42
N ARG A 3 2.50 8.71 18.75
CA ARG A 3 3.60 9.57 18.30
C ARG A 3 3.11 10.38 17.08
N ALA A 4 3.10 11.69 17.28
CA ALA A 4 2.61 12.75 16.41
C ALA A 4 2.84 12.50 14.91
N ALA A 5 1.74 12.47 14.17
CA ALA A 5 1.74 12.80 12.75
C ALA A 5 2.17 14.28 12.63
N THR A 6 3.15 14.56 11.78
CA THR A 6 3.60 15.92 11.51
C THR A 6 2.44 16.75 10.96
N ARG A 7 2.38 18.02 11.36
CA ARG A 7 1.32 18.99 11.04
C ARG A 7 0.89 18.98 9.56
N ALA A 8 1.87 18.83 8.66
CA ALA A 8 1.65 18.75 7.21
C ALA A 8 0.76 17.56 6.75
N TYR A 9 0.75 16.44 7.48
CA TYR A 9 -0.07 15.28 7.15
C TYR A 9 -1.53 15.46 7.60
N ALA A 10 -1.73 16.10 8.75
CA ALA A 10 -3.06 16.48 9.22
C ALA A 10 -3.68 17.59 8.34
N ASP A 11 -2.86 18.55 7.91
CA ASP A 11 -3.28 19.63 7.01
C ASP A 11 -3.69 19.08 5.62
N TRP A 12 -2.99 18.06 5.13
CA TRP A 12 -3.37 17.37 3.89
C TRP A 12 -4.67 16.57 4.01
N LEU A 13 -4.87 15.85 5.13
CA LEU A 13 -6.11 15.09 5.38
C LEU A 13 -7.34 15.98 5.54
N LEU A 14 -7.19 17.18 6.13
CA LEU A 14 -8.30 18.14 6.28
C LEU A 14 -8.65 18.83 4.96
N ALA A 15 -7.68 19.07 4.09
CA ALA A 15 -7.91 19.66 2.77
C ALA A 15 -8.64 18.69 1.81
N PHE A 16 -8.44 17.38 1.98
CA PHE A 16 -9.00 16.36 1.09
C PHE A 16 -10.37 15.82 1.54
N TRP A 17 -10.76 16.00 2.81
CA TRP A 17 -12.08 15.55 3.31
C TRP A 17 -13.25 16.45 2.84
N GLY A 18 -12.96 17.55 2.15
CA GLY A 18 -13.96 18.47 1.58
C GLY A 18 -14.44 18.06 0.18
N GLY A 19 -15.02 16.88 0.02
CA GLY A 19 -15.98 16.59 -1.05
C GLY A 19 -15.44 16.43 -2.48
N ALA A 20 -15.36 15.19 -2.93
CA ALA A 20 -16.11 14.73 -4.12
C ALA A 20 -16.00 13.21 -4.16
N ALA A 21 -17.15 12.53 -4.16
CA ALA A 21 -17.23 11.13 -4.50
C ALA A 21 -16.50 10.91 -5.83
N VAL A 22 -15.42 10.13 -5.81
CA VAL A 22 -14.79 9.65 -7.04
C VAL A 22 -15.70 8.57 -7.64
N GLU A 23 -16.77 9.02 -8.29
CA GLU A 23 -17.37 8.27 -9.39
C GLU A 23 -16.30 8.15 -10.47
N GLY A 24 -15.68 6.97 -10.54
CA GLY A 24 -14.56 6.77 -11.43
C GLY A 24 -14.13 5.33 -11.44
N ALA A 25 -15.03 4.43 -11.86
CA ALA A 25 -14.61 3.16 -12.41
C ALA A 25 -13.56 3.45 -13.51
N THR A 26 -12.29 3.18 -13.23
CA THR A 26 -11.25 3.23 -14.27
C THR A 26 -11.60 2.21 -15.35
N ALA A 27 -11.43 2.60 -16.60
CA ALA A 27 -11.85 1.88 -17.82
C ALA A 27 -11.33 0.42 -17.94
N ASP A 28 -10.40 -0.01 -17.08
CA ASP A 28 -9.83 -1.37 -17.05
C ASP A 28 -10.47 -2.34 -16.04
N GLY A 29 -11.56 -1.95 -15.37
CA GLY A 29 -12.22 -2.81 -14.37
C GLY A 29 -11.37 -3.06 -13.12
N ARG A 30 -10.37 -2.21 -12.86
CA ARG A 30 -9.61 -2.19 -11.62
C ARG A 30 -10.45 -1.52 -10.54
N LEU A 31 -10.66 -2.24 -9.43
CA LEU A 31 -11.26 -1.67 -8.24
C LEU A 31 -10.26 -0.67 -7.65
N LEU A 32 -10.63 0.62 -7.65
CA LEU A 32 -9.79 1.67 -7.12
C LEU A 32 -9.66 1.51 -5.59
N LEU A 33 -8.42 1.50 -5.12
CA LEU A 33 -8.14 1.64 -3.70
C LEU A 33 -8.57 3.04 -3.25
N ALA A 34 -9.14 3.15 -2.05
CA ALA A 34 -9.44 4.44 -1.43
C ALA A 34 -8.18 5.31 -1.29
N GLU A 35 -7.02 4.67 -1.08
CA GLU A 35 -5.71 5.29 -1.16
C GLU A 35 -4.80 4.47 -2.09
N PRO A 36 -4.26 5.07 -3.17
CA PRO A 36 -3.38 4.36 -4.09
C PRO A 36 -2.05 3.96 -3.41
N LEU A 37 -1.49 2.85 -3.86
CA LEU A 37 -0.12 2.46 -3.51
C LEU A 37 0.87 3.38 -4.23
N SER A 38 1.89 3.84 -3.50
CA SER A 38 3.04 4.51 -4.09
C SER A 38 3.87 3.53 -4.93
N ALA A 39 4.69 4.06 -5.84
CA ALA A 39 5.60 3.25 -6.66
C ALA A 39 6.47 2.31 -5.81
N ARG A 40 6.94 2.80 -4.65
CA ARG A 40 7.76 2.00 -3.74
C ARG A 40 6.98 0.87 -3.08
N GLU A 41 5.73 1.13 -2.70
CA GLU A 41 4.82 0.13 -2.14
C GLU A 41 4.44 -0.93 -3.17
N LEU A 42 4.25 -0.55 -4.44
CA LEU A 42 4.02 -1.50 -5.53
C LEU A 42 5.20 -2.46 -5.70
N THR A 43 6.44 -1.95 -5.74
CA THR A 43 7.64 -2.82 -5.83
C THR A 43 7.75 -3.77 -4.64
N VAL A 44 7.41 -3.31 -3.43
CA VAL A 44 7.40 -4.18 -2.23
C VAL A 44 6.28 -5.22 -2.33
N LEU A 45 5.09 -4.83 -2.80
CA LEU A 45 3.97 -5.73 -3.01
C LEU A 45 4.29 -6.82 -4.04
N GLU A 46 4.93 -6.49 -5.15
CA GLU A 46 5.39 -7.45 -6.17
C GLU A 46 6.27 -8.52 -5.53
N LEU A 47 7.30 -8.11 -4.77
CA LEU A 47 8.19 -9.05 -4.09
C LEU A 47 7.48 -9.85 -2.99
N LEU A 48 6.49 -9.27 -2.31
CA LEU A 48 5.66 -10.02 -1.36
C LEU A 48 4.88 -11.14 -2.08
N LEU A 49 4.34 -10.86 -3.27
CA LEU A 49 3.60 -11.84 -4.06
C LEU A 49 4.48 -12.98 -4.58
N THR A 50 5.79 -12.76 -4.79
CA THR A 50 6.72 -13.84 -5.12
C THR A 50 7.09 -14.72 -3.92
N GLY A 51 6.57 -14.44 -2.72
CA GLY A 51 6.92 -15.14 -1.49
C GLY A 51 8.22 -14.67 -0.82
N ALA A 52 8.83 -13.55 -1.26
CA ALA A 52 10.08 -13.06 -0.68
C ALA A 52 9.92 -12.64 0.79
N SER A 53 10.84 -13.02 1.67
CA SER A 53 10.81 -12.56 3.07
C SER A 53 11.17 -11.07 3.17
N ASN A 54 10.83 -10.42 4.29
CA ASN A 54 11.21 -9.02 4.50
C ASN A 54 12.73 -8.79 4.45
N GLN A 55 13.52 -9.81 4.80
CA GLN A 55 14.97 -9.78 4.67
C GLN A 55 15.41 -9.85 3.21
N ASP A 56 14.78 -10.70 2.39
CA ASP A 56 15.08 -10.80 0.96
C ASP A 56 14.72 -9.51 0.24
N ILE A 57 13.56 -8.93 0.56
CA ILE A 57 13.08 -7.65 0.03
C ILE A 57 14.07 -6.53 0.39
N ALA A 58 14.53 -6.50 1.64
CA ALA A 58 15.51 -5.54 2.11
C ALA A 58 16.83 -5.64 1.32
N ARG A 59 17.33 -6.87 1.10
CA ARG A 59 18.55 -7.11 0.32
C ARG A 59 18.38 -6.72 -1.16
N ARG A 60 17.29 -7.15 -1.81
CA ARG A 60 17.03 -6.86 -3.22
C ARG A 60 16.91 -5.36 -3.51
N LEU A 61 16.35 -4.63 -2.56
CA LEU A 61 16.09 -3.21 -2.72
C LEU A 61 17.10 -2.31 -2.01
N VAL A 62 18.16 -2.89 -1.43
CA VAL A 62 19.24 -2.19 -0.73
C VAL A 62 18.71 -1.20 0.33
N ILE A 63 17.80 -1.67 1.18
CA ILE A 63 17.23 -0.91 2.30
C ILE A 63 17.22 -1.74 3.58
N THR A 64 16.93 -1.11 4.72
CA THR A 64 16.82 -1.84 5.98
C THR A 64 15.53 -2.68 6.06
N THR A 65 15.56 -3.76 6.83
CA THR A 65 14.36 -4.56 7.14
C THR A 65 13.29 -3.76 7.87
N GLY A 66 13.68 -2.74 8.66
CA GLY A 66 12.75 -1.80 9.29
C GLY A 66 11.99 -0.95 8.28
N THR A 67 12.69 -0.47 7.24
CA THR A 67 12.07 0.26 6.12
C THR A 67 11.09 -0.62 5.35
N VAL A 68 11.45 -1.90 5.10
CA VAL A 68 10.53 -2.86 4.48
C VAL A 68 9.27 -3.05 5.34
N LYS A 69 9.43 -3.31 6.66
CA LYS A 69 8.28 -3.47 7.57
C LYS A 69 7.35 -2.26 7.55
N ARG A 70 7.88 -1.04 7.45
CA ARG A 70 7.07 0.18 7.29
C ARG A 70 6.25 0.16 6.00
N HIS A 71 6.86 -0.17 4.86
CA HIS A 71 6.13 -0.29 3.60
C HIS A 71 5.06 -1.39 3.66
N VAL A 72 5.39 -2.56 4.22
CA VAL A 72 4.43 -3.67 4.39
C VAL A 72 3.23 -3.24 5.24
N HIS A 73 3.46 -2.56 6.36
CA HIS A 73 2.37 -2.05 7.21
C HIS A 73 1.48 -1.04 6.48
N SER A 74 2.08 -0.16 5.68
CA SER A 74 1.32 0.80 4.86
C SER A 74 0.46 0.09 3.82
N ILE A 75 1.03 -0.91 3.13
CA ILE A 75 0.31 -1.75 2.17
C ILE A 75 -0.87 -2.46 2.85
N TYR A 76 -0.68 -2.99 4.06
CA TYR A 76 -1.74 -3.67 4.83
C TYR A 76 -2.91 -2.73 5.08
N GLY A 77 -2.64 -1.50 5.53
CA GLY A 77 -3.67 -0.48 5.72
C GLY A 77 -4.41 -0.14 4.43
N LYS A 78 -3.67 0.08 3.33
CA LYS A 78 -4.24 0.47 2.03
C LYS A 78 -5.07 -0.64 1.38
N LEU A 79 -4.69 -1.90 1.57
CA LEU A 79 -5.41 -3.07 1.05
C LEU A 79 -6.47 -3.61 2.03
N ASN A 80 -6.63 -2.97 3.20
CA ASN A 80 -7.49 -3.43 4.30
C ASN A 80 -7.25 -4.92 4.65
N ALA A 81 -5.98 -5.26 4.86
CA ALA A 81 -5.49 -6.61 5.14
C ALA A 81 -4.72 -6.66 6.47
N HIS A 82 -4.85 -7.76 7.20
CA HIS A 82 -4.27 -7.93 8.53
C HIS A 82 -3.04 -8.82 8.53
N ASN A 83 -2.86 -9.61 7.47
CA ASN A 83 -1.73 -10.52 7.34
C ASN A 83 -1.30 -10.66 5.88
N ARG A 84 -0.18 -11.36 5.70
CA ARG A 84 0.46 -11.52 4.40
C ARG A 84 -0.43 -12.27 3.41
N VAL A 85 -1.17 -13.27 3.90
CA VAL A 85 -2.06 -14.09 3.07
C VAL A 85 -3.21 -13.23 2.55
N GLU A 86 -3.81 -12.42 3.42
CA GLU A 86 -4.85 -11.45 3.05
C GLU A 86 -4.34 -10.43 2.03
N VAL A 87 -3.13 -9.88 2.21
CA VAL A 87 -2.55 -8.97 1.20
C VAL A 87 -2.44 -9.62 -0.16
N VAL A 88 -1.95 -10.87 -0.22
CA VAL A 88 -1.81 -11.61 -1.48
C VAL A 88 -3.18 -11.85 -2.11
N ALA A 89 -4.19 -12.20 -1.32
CA ALA A 89 -5.56 -12.38 -1.79
C ALA A 89 -6.15 -11.07 -2.34
N ARG A 90 -6.09 -9.98 -1.57
CA ARG A 90 -6.60 -8.66 -1.97
C ARG A 90 -5.92 -8.10 -3.21
N ALA A 91 -4.59 -8.24 -3.31
CA ALA A 91 -3.85 -7.79 -4.49
C ALA A 91 -4.31 -8.48 -5.78
N ARG A 92 -4.68 -9.78 -5.68
CA ARG A 92 -5.24 -10.56 -6.80
C ARG A 92 -6.67 -10.16 -7.13
N GLU A 93 -7.53 -10.01 -6.12
CA GLU A 93 -8.93 -9.56 -6.29
C GLU A 93 -9.01 -8.20 -6.99
N LEU A 94 -8.16 -7.27 -6.57
CA LEU A 94 -8.10 -5.91 -7.09
C LEU A 94 -7.33 -5.78 -8.42
N ARG A 95 -6.75 -6.89 -8.92
CA ARG A 95 -5.92 -6.93 -10.16
C ARG A 95 -4.83 -5.85 -10.18
N LEU A 96 -4.21 -5.60 -9.03
CA LEU A 96 -3.25 -4.51 -8.84
C LEU A 96 -1.91 -4.74 -9.55
N LEU A 97 -1.64 -5.96 -10.00
CA LEU A 97 -0.43 -6.30 -10.74
C LEU A 97 -0.81 -6.96 -12.06
N SER A 98 -0.29 -6.41 -13.14
CA SER A 98 -0.38 -6.94 -14.49
C SER A 98 0.79 -7.90 -14.66
N ASN A 99 0.52 -9.13 -15.11
CA ASN A 99 1.56 -10.03 -15.60
C ASN A 99 1.85 -9.73 -17.07
#